data_AF-A0A9P6XRR1-F1
#
_entry.id   AF-A0A9P6XRR1-F1
#
_cell.length_a   1.000
_cell.length_b   1.000
_cell.length_c   1.000
_cell.angle_alpha   90.00
_cell.angle_beta   90.00
_cell.angle_gamma   90.00
#
_symmetry.space_group_name_H-M   'P 1'
#
loop_
_entity.id
_entity.type
_entity.pdbx_description
1 polymer ?
#
loop_
_entity_poly.entity_id
_entity_poly.type
_entity_poly.pdbx_seq_one_letter_code
_entity_poly.pdbx_strand_id
1 'polypeptide(L)'
;MTLAVIPGPKKPFDLMSFLNPIYEEITQLNERGLKVVKNGQEILNGKVYLMCNTGDMPGVADLMNHMHHNGEYGCRFCPGKGKYEGSMCHINFAPIRSFEVLKSGVASNGNRGVPNILRNLVTF
;
A
#
# COMPACT_ATOMS: atom_id res chain seq x y z
N MET A 1 14.68 -4.19 7.00
CA MET A 1 14.51 -3.14 8.03
C MET A 1 13.03 -2.88 8.16
N THR A 2 12.45 -3.06 9.34
CA THR A 2 11.04 -2.78 9.61
C THR A 2 10.95 -1.36 10.14
N LEU A 3 10.22 -0.49 9.44
CA LEU A 3 10.07 0.92 9.83
C LEU A 3 8.89 1.15 10.77
N ALA A 4 7.85 0.31 10.69
CA ALA A 4 6.69 0.37 11.56
C ALA A 4 6.03 -1.02 11.69
N VAL A 5 5.33 -1.22 12.81
CA VAL A 5 4.46 -2.39 13.06
C VAL A 5 3.10 -1.88 13.52
N ILE A 6 2.03 -2.32 12.86
CA ILE A 6 0.67 -1.87 13.13
C ILE A 6 -0.16 -3.08 13.57
N PRO A 7 -0.54 -3.19 14.86
CA PRO A 7 -1.28 -4.33 15.35
C PRO A 7 -2.75 -4.25 14.91
N GLY A 8 -3.26 -5.32 14.30
CA GLY A 8 -4.62 -5.38 13.74
C GLY A 8 -5.77 -5.00 14.71
N PRO A 9 -5.81 -5.49 15.96
CA PRO A 9 -6.95 -5.22 16.86
C PRO A 9 -7.10 -3.75 17.27
N LYS A 10 -6.04 -2.96 17.15
CA LYS A 10 -5.98 -1.55 17.55
C LYS A 10 -5.38 -0.67 16.45
N LYS A 11 -5.55 -1.07 15.18
CA LYS A 11 -5.03 -0.29 14.06
C LYS A 11 -5.65 1.12 14.04
N PRO A 12 -4.91 2.15 13.59
CA PRO A 12 -5.48 3.47 13.36
C PRO A 12 -6.69 3.39 12.42
N PHE A 13 -7.70 4.22 12.67
CA PHE A 13 -8.85 4.34 11.77
C PHE A 13 -8.41 4.85 10.39
N ASP A 14 -7.57 5.88 10.38
CA ASP A 14 -6.86 6.33 9.18
C ASP A 14 -5.42 5.82 9.22
N LEU A 15 -5.19 4.69 8.54
CA LEU A 15 -3.87 4.09 8.40
C LEU A 15 -2.85 5.06 7.80
N MET A 16 -3.29 5.91 6.87
CA MET A 16 -2.40 6.82 6.16
C MET A 16 -1.93 7.95 7.06
N SER A 17 -2.77 8.46 7.98
CA SER A 17 -2.34 9.44 8.99
C SER A 17 -1.12 8.99 9.80
N PHE A 18 -1.02 7.68 10.08
CA PHE A 18 0.09 7.09 10.81
C PHE A 18 1.33 6.86 9.93
N LEU A 19 1.14 6.44 8.68
CA LEU A 19 2.24 6.14 7.75
C LEU A 19 2.82 7.39 7.07
N ASN A 20 2.04 8.46 6.97
CA ASN A 20 2.40 9.69 6.26
C ASN A 20 3.74 10.28 6.70
N PRO A 21 4.06 10.42 8.00
CA PRO A 21 5.37 10.92 8.44
C PRO A 21 6.54 10.07 7.93
N ILE A 22 6.39 8.73 7.90
CA ILE A 22 7.44 7.82 7.42
C ILE A 22 7.66 8.00 5.91
N TYR A 23 6.56 8.12 5.14
CA TYR A 23 6.66 8.35 3.70
C TYR A 23 7.26 9.71 3.36
N GLU A 24 6.95 10.75 4.14
CA GLU A 24 7.55 12.08 3.98
C GLU A 24 9.06 12.05 4.26
N GLU A 25 9.51 11.37 5.32
CA GLU A 25 10.94 11.22 5.60
C GLU A 25 11.68 10.46 4.50
N ILE A 26 11.11 9.35 4.00
CA ILE A 26 11.70 8.60 2.89
C ILE A 26 11.77 9.46 1.63
N THR A 27 10.71 10.24 1.35
CA THR A 27 10.68 11.16 0.20
C THR A 27 11.76 12.24 0.33
N GLN A 28 11.94 12.82 1.53
CA GLN A 28 13.02 13.77 1.77
C GLN A 28 14.41 13.14 1.58
N LEU A 29 14.61 11.89 2.03
CA LEU A 29 15.86 11.14 1.81
C LEU A 29 16.08 10.79 0.33
N ASN A 30 15.01 10.68 -0.45
CA ASN A 30 15.09 10.52 -1.91
C ASN A 30 15.57 11.81 -2.59
N GLU A 31 14.96 12.94 -2.22
CA GLU A 31 15.18 14.24 -2.84
C GLU A 31 16.51 14.85 -2.43
N ARG A 32 16.79 14.87 -1.12
CA ARG A 32 17.97 15.53 -0.52
C ARG A 32 19.17 14.60 -0.41
N GLY A 33 18.94 13.28 -0.45
CA GLY A 33 19.96 12.26 -0.24
C GLY A 33 20.21 11.92 1.23
N LEU A 34 20.83 10.76 1.45
CA LEU A 34 21.32 10.24 2.72
C LEU A 34 22.85 10.37 2.74
N LYS A 35 23.37 11.14 3.69
CA LYS A 35 24.81 11.29 3.96
C LYS A 35 25.16 10.68 5.30
N VAL A 36 26.10 9.74 5.31
CA VAL A 36 26.63 9.14 6.54
C VAL A 36 28.07 9.60 6.72
N VAL A 37 28.36 10.21 7.86
CA VAL A 37 29.69 10.74 8.21
C VAL A 37 30.22 10.00 9.43
N LYS A 38 31.47 9.53 9.35
CA LYS A 38 32.18 8.91 10.47
C LYS A 38 33.54 9.60 10.61
N ASN A 39 33.85 10.11 11.81
CA ASN A 39 35.09 10.81 12.11
C ASN A 39 35.39 11.99 11.16
N GLY A 40 34.36 12.73 10.76
CA GLY A 40 34.49 13.85 9.82
C GLY A 40 34.63 13.44 8.35
N GLN A 41 34.72 12.15 8.04
CA GLN A 41 34.78 11.65 6.67
C GLN A 41 33.40 11.14 6.22
N GLU A 42 32.96 11.58 5.04
CA GLU A 42 31.79 11.01 4.37
C GLU A 42 32.11 9.57 3.95
N ILE A 43 31.32 8.62 4.46
CA ILE A 43 31.48 7.18 4.18
C ILE A 43 30.36 6.61 3.31
N LEU A 44 29.22 7.31 3.23
CA LEU A 44 28.12 6.96 2.34
C LEU A 44 27.40 8.22 1.90
N ASN A 45 27.06 8.24 0.62
CA ASN A 45 26.21 9.22 0.00
C ASN A 45 25.31 8.50 -1.00
N GLY A 46 24.01 8.59 -0.81
CA GLY A 46 23.06 7.87 -1.62
C GLY A 46 21.66 8.45 -1.55
N LYS A 47 20.73 7.81 -2.23
CA LYS A 47 19.31 8.14 -2.19
C LYS A 47 18.52 6.95 -1.66
N VAL A 48 17.46 7.24 -0.91
CA VAL A 48 16.57 6.21 -0.36
C VAL A 48 15.31 6.12 -1.21
N TYR A 49 14.85 4.90 -1.46
CA TYR A 49 13.64 4.62 -2.23
C TYR A 49 12.78 3.61 -1.46
N LEU A 50 11.47 3.83 -1.44
CA LEU A 50 10.53 2.84 -0.92
C LEU A 50 10.17 1.84 -2.03
N MET A 51 10.61 0.59 -1.89
CA MET A 51 10.40 -0.42 -2.93
C MET A 51 9.04 -1.11 -2.85
N CYS A 52 8.58 -1.45 -1.64
CA CYS A 52 7.28 -2.07 -1.46
C CYS A 52 6.76 -1.87 -0.03
N ASN A 53 5.44 -1.94 0.10
CA ASN A 53 4.76 -2.17 1.37
C ASN A 53 4.30 -3.62 1.39
N THR A 54 4.47 -4.29 2.53
CA THR A 54 4.05 -5.68 2.72
C THR A 54 3.09 -5.77 3.88
N GLY A 55 2.18 -6.73 3.84
CA GLY A 55 1.17 -6.96 4.85
C GLY A 55 0.35 -8.19 4.52
N ASP A 56 -0.47 -8.63 5.48
CA ASP A 56 -1.49 -9.62 5.21
C ASP A 56 -2.60 -9.05 4.30
N MET A 57 -3.53 -9.91 3.89
CA MET A 57 -4.58 -9.50 2.94
C MET A 57 -5.44 -8.33 3.47
N PRO A 58 -5.86 -8.30 4.76
CA PRO A 58 -6.54 -7.13 5.33
C PRO A 58 -5.69 -5.86 5.35
N GLY A 59 -4.44 -5.93 5.81
CA GLY A 59 -3.58 -4.75 5.93
C GLY A 59 -3.23 -4.13 4.58
N VAL A 60 -3.02 -4.96 3.55
CA VAL A 60 -2.80 -4.45 2.19
C VAL A 60 -4.09 -3.88 1.58
N ALA A 61 -5.26 -4.44 1.91
CA ALA A 61 -6.53 -3.87 1.48
C ALA A 61 -6.75 -2.47 2.09
N ASP A 62 -6.44 -2.29 3.38
CA ASP A 62 -6.45 -0.97 4.03
C ASP A 62 -5.50 0.01 3.32
N LEU A 63 -4.26 -0.42 3.05
CA LEU A 63 -3.25 0.41 2.39
C LEU A 63 -3.67 0.87 0.98
N MET A 64 -4.42 0.06 0.25
CA MET A 64 -4.88 0.36 -1.11
C MET A 64 -6.26 1.04 -1.15
N ASN A 65 -6.90 1.33 -0.01
CA ASN A 65 -8.32 1.70 0.10
C ASN A 65 -9.26 0.73 -0.66
N HIS A 66 -8.93 -0.55 -0.65
CA HIS A 66 -9.75 -1.59 -1.24
C HIS A 66 -10.74 -2.14 -0.24
N MET A 67 -11.81 -2.74 -0.76
CA MET A 67 -12.65 -3.59 0.07
C MET A 67 -11.81 -4.74 0.62
N HIS A 68 -11.93 -5.01 1.92
CA HIS A 68 -11.29 -6.16 2.56
C HIS A 68 -11.74 -7.48 1.91
N HIS A 69 -11.08 -8.58 2.31
CA HIS A 69 -11.34 -9.91 1.78
C HIS A 69 -12.81 -10.39 1.83
N ASN A 70 -13.63 -9.81 2.72
CA ASN A 70 -15.06 -10.12 2.83
C ASN A 70 -15.96 -9.25 1.92
N GLY A 71 -15.40 -8.32 1.15
CA GLY A 71 -16.15 -7.51 0.21
C GLY A 71 -16.55 -8.29 -1.04
N GLU A 72 -17.68 -7.92 -1.65
CA GLU A 72 -18.18 -8.50 -2.90
C GLU A 72 -17.12 -8.47 -4.03
N TYR A 73 -16.25 -7.45 -4.04
CA TYR A 73 -15.14 -7.29 -4.97
C TYR A 73 -13.79 -7.18 -4.23
N GLY A 74 -13.59 -8.03 -3.22
CA GLY A 74 -12.45 -7.98 -2.29
C GLY A 74 -11.08 -8.34 -2.88
N CYS A 75 -11.03 -8.92 -4.09
CA CYS A 75 -9.74 -9.13 -4.75
C CYS A 75 -9.10 -7.79 -5.11
N ARG A 76 -7.79 -7.64 -4.87
CA ARG A 76 -7.04 -6.43 -5.26
C ARG A 76 -6.57 -6.44 -6.71
N PHE A 77 -6.41 -7.61 -7.31
CA PHE A 77 -5.83 -7.74 -8.65
C PHE A 77 -6.88 -7.88 -9.76
N CYS A 78 -8.04 -8.46 -9.49
CA CYS A 78 -9.09 -8.64 -10.50
C CYS A 78 -10.43 -8.08 -10.00
N PRO A 79 -11.34 -7.66 -10.89
CA PRO A 79 -12.68 -7.20 -10.53
C PRO A 79 -13.67 -8.37 -10.37
N GLY A 80 -13.19 -9.60 -10.18
CA GLY A 80 -14.04 -10.76 -10.02
C GLY A 80 -14.93 -10.62 -8.79
N LYS A 81 -16.24 -10.83 -8.97
CA LYS A 81 -17.20 -10.88 -7.88
C LYS A 81 -17.00 -12.15 -7.07
N GLY A 82 -16.99 -12.01 -5.75
CA GLY A 82 -17.03 -13.12 -4.81
C GLY A 82 -18.33 -13.91 -4.95
N LYS A 83 -18.20 -15.22 -5.12
CA LYS A 83 -19.30 -16.19 -5.12
C LYS A 83 -19.20 -17.03 -3.87
N TYR A 84 -20.28 -17.05 -3.11
CA TYR A 84 -20.37 -17.83 -1.90
C TYR A 84 -20.82 -19.26 -2.23
N GLU A 85 -20.02 -20.25 -1.84
CA GLU A 85 -20.35 -21.67 -1.94
C GLU A 85 -20.08 -22.34 -0.58
N GLY A 86 -21.14 -22.64 0.17
CA GLY A 86 -21.03 -23.26 1.49
C GLY A 86 -20.48 -22.30 2.55
N SER A 87 -19.27 -22.53 3.05
CA SER A 87 -18.55 -21.65 4.00
C SER A 87 -17.38 -20.90 3.35
N MET A 88 -17.22 -21.01 2.03
CA MET A 88 -16.12 -20.43 1.28
C MET A 88 -16.61 -19.37 0.29
N CYS A 89 -15.82 -18.32 0.12
CA CYS A 89 -16.00 -17.33 -0.93
C CYS A 89 -14.91 -17.55 -1.99
N HIS A 90 -15.34 -17.84 -3.22
CA HIS A 90 -14.45 -17.98 -4.37
C HIS A 90 -14.59 -16.76 -5.28
N ILE A 91 -13.48 -16.29 -5.84
CA ILE A 91 -13.52 -15.21 -6.81
C ILE A 91 -13.80 -15.84 -8.18
N ASN A 92 -14.88 -15.40 -8.83
CA ASN A 92 -15.10 -15.77 -10.23
C ASN A 92 -13.92 -15.30 -11.08
N PHE A 93 -13.46 -16.14 -12.01
CA PHE A 93 -12.38 -15.78 -12.90
C PHE A 93 -12.69 -14.46 -13.62
N ALA A 94 -11.75 -13.52 -13.54
CA ALA A 94 -11.87 -12.20 -14.13
C ALA A 94 -10.48 -11.73 -14.58
N PRO A 95 -10.40 -10.90 -15.63
CA PRO A 95 -9.13 -10.36 -16.09
C PRO A 95 -8.46 -9.53 -14.99
N ILE A 96 -7.13 -9.48 -15.03
CA ILE A 96 -6.34 -8.61 -14.15
C ILE A 96 -6.71 -7.15 -14.45
N ARG A 97 -6.90 -6.34 -13.41
CA ARG A 97 -7.16 -4.91 -13.51
C ARG A 97 -5.99 -4.22 -14.21
N SER A 98 -6.30 -3.25 -15.07
CA SER A 98 -5.27 -2.36 -15.58
C SER A 98 -4.66 -1.54 -14.43
N PHE A 99 -3.42 -1.09 -14.63
CA PHE A 99 -2.74 -0.25 -13.65
C PHE A 99 -3.49 1.04 -13.34
N GLU A 100 -4.12 1.66 -14.35
CA GLU A 100 -4.95 2.85 -14.18
C GLU A 100 -6.17 2.59 -13.31
N VAL A 101 -6.85 1.45 -13.51
CA VAL A 101 -7.99 1.05 -12.67
C VAL A 101 -7.55 0.75 -11.23
N LEU A 102 -6.35 0.18 -11.03
CA LEU A 102 -5.78 -0.01 -9.70
C LEU A 102 -5.50 1.34 -9.01
N LYS A 103 -4.97 2.32 -9.76
CA LYS A 103 -4.68 3.67 -9.25
C LYS A 103 -5.95 4.43 -8.87
N SER A 104 -6.92 4.53 -9.77
CA SER A 104 -8.13 5.33 -9.58
C SER A 104 -9.19 4.63 -8.73
N GLY A 105 -9.17 3.29 -8.70
CA GLY A 105 -10.24 2.49 -8.14
C GLY A 105 -11.49 2.47 -9.01
N VAL A 106 -12.49 1.73 -8.51
CA VAL A 106 -13.84 1.62 -9.07
C VAL A 106 -14.82 1.75 -7.90
N ALA A 107 -15.39 2.95 -7.72
CA ALA A 107 -16.20 3.29 -6.56
C ALA A 107 -17.44 2.38 -6.41
N SER A 108 -18.07 1.96 -7.52
CA SER A 108 -19.19 1.01 -7.50
C SER A 108 -18.85 -0.34 -6.87
N ASN A 109 -17.57 -0.68 -6.80
CA ASN A 109 -17.07 -1.93 -6.25
C ASN A 109 -16.48 -1.74 -4.84
N GLY A 110 -16.63 -0.55 -4.25
CA GLY A 110 -16.05 -0.17 -2.96
C GLY A 110 -14.52 0.03 -2.98
N ASN A 111 -13.88 -0.11 -4.15
CA ASN A 111 -12.43 0.09 -4.30
C ASN A 111 -12.18 1.56 -4.63
N ARG A 112 -11.64 2.33 -3.67
CA ARG A 112 -11.50 3.79 -3.78
C ARG A 112 -10.19 4.26 -4.41
N GLY A 113 -9.36 3.33 -4.86
CA GLY A 113 -8.08 3.61 -5.47
C GLY A 113 -6.97 3.86 -4.46
N VAL A 114 -5.74 3.74 -4.91
CA VAL A 114 -4.55 3.83 -4.07
C VAL A 114 -4.42 5.25 -3.49
N PRO A 115 -4.03 5.44 -2.22
CA PRO A 115 -3.74 6.76 -1.65
C PRO A 115 -2.78 7.59 -2.51
N ASN A 116 -3.00 8.91 -2.59
CA ASN A 116 -2.15 9.83 -3.37
C ASN A 116 -0.68 9.75 -2.96
N ILE A 117 -0.40 9.68 -1.66
CA ILE A 117 0.98 9.62 -1.17
C ILE A 117 1.75 8.39 -1.69
N LEU A 118 1.07 7.25 -1.87
CA LEU A 118 1.70 6.08 -2.49
C LEU A 118 1.85 6.27 -3.99
N ARG A 119 0.84 6.83 -4.66
CA ARG A 119 0.88 7.11 -6.11
C ARG A 119 1.96 8.13 -6.51
N ASN A 120 2.33 9.01 -5.60
CA ASN A 120 3.31 10.07 -5.84
C ASN A 120 4.75 9.62 -5.55
N LEU A 121 4.96 8.40 -5.03
CA LEU A 121 6.31 7.86 -4.86
C LEU A 121 6.95 7.68 -6.24
N VAL A 122 8.24 8.01 -6.35
CA VAL A 122 9.04 7.86 -7.59
C VAL A 122 9.05 6.41 -8.09
N THR A 123 8.81 5.45 -7.21
CA THR A 123 8.82 4.01 -7.48
C THR A 123 7.45 3.41 -7.78
N PHE A 124 6.38 4.21 -7.80
CA PHE A 124 5.00 3.72 -7.95
C PHE A 124 4.60 3.44 -9.39
#